data_AF-A0AB38CHC9-F1
#
_entry.id   AF-A0AB38CHC9-F1
#
_cell.length_a   1.000
_cell.length_b   1.000
_cell.length_c   1.000
_cell.angle_alpha   90.00
_cell.angle_beta   90.00
_cell.angle_gamma   90.00
#
_symmetry.space_group_name_H-M   'P 1'
#
loop_
_entity.id
_entity.type
_entity.pdbx_description
1 polymer ?
#
loop_
_entity_poly.entity_id
_entity_poly.type
_entity_poly.pdbx_seq_one_letter_code
_entity_poly.pdbx_strand_id
1 'polypeptide(L)'
;MLAKKVLNKKVLLGTLAGVAVVAAALVGYRVFGWGAMGPVNGLKLDLSRPDALVRTKSLSALPRDLLTVPLARDVLREDFLFYYEQSEDRLGLKGSLRRIAYEHELGWGDQLLRMVLDQPAEVALWRDADGSLKHFAIAVSRSQLTRLLEEAGKIALKDTQMRVAGSLGVDGGQVPVYALNYAYQRTLLFAAHGQRLVILSHPGMLYGGSDGKHGDGTAEKTVASLLAPEAAKQKVFHAQFHLDGAAPEGHSIAVKADFLSFGYQPFFGALEALRFDFQQGAWQSKVLLNADKLKNGGYDSSALWPQLPHNPSACFSVPVDWTALQPVLKRLGSKTSAPVAPLAGHLQGPAAACWYGSSRLHTPVFVATRSAQAGDDALYGSLFEAAIGGKDPVRKTTGKDGATRWERSVATALGQSKPALVVAGNTVVFSTDGKLVDQVLAVRRKQAPAASDLLPDASRTIGLIAPASLARLIQLEAFDTLPANNEPVLRAAANEHLVPRLNALKKYPPLRMVLKRQPASGTSWETLEWQEAAR
;
A
#
# COMPACT_ATOMS: atom_id res chain seq x y z
N MET A 1 57.09 -52.77 2.66
CA MET A 1 55.70 -52.63 3.17
C MET A 1 55.12 -51.33 2.64
N LEU A 2 54.27 -51.37 1.61
CA LEU A 2 53.48 -50.22 1.15
C LEU A 2 52.14 -50.76 0.66
N ALA A 3 51.11 -50.65 1.50
CA ALA A 3 49.77 -51.11 1.19
C ALA A 3 49.08 -50.13 0.23
N LYS A 4 48.72 -50.60 -0.96
CA LYS A 4 47.86 -49.88 -1.91
C LYS A 4 46.46 -49.74 -1.33
N LYS A 5 46.07 -48.50 -1.00
CA LYS A 5 44.71 -48.13 -0.57
C LYS A 5 43.79 -48.20 -1.79
N VAL A 6 43.01 -49.27 -1.91
CA VAL A 6 41.99 -49.42 -2.96
C VAL A 6 40.86 -48.44 -2.65
N LEU A 7 40.78 -47.36 -3.44
CA LEU A 7 39.69 -46.41 -3.38
C LEU A 7 38.39 -47.11 -3.81
N ASN A 8 37.38 -47.08 -2.94
CA ASN A 8 36.12 -47.79 -3.15
C ASN A 8 35.36 -47.19 -4.35
N LYS A 9 35.30 -47.93 -5.47
CA LYS A 9 34.65 -47.52 -6.72
C LYS A 9 33.21 -47.00 -6.52
N LYS A 10 32.48 -47.47 -5.51
CA LYS A 10 31.12 -47.01 -5.21
C LYS A 10 31.06 -45.56 -4.69
N VAL A 11 32.06 -45.11 -3.95
CA VAL A 11 32.13 -43.73 -3.45
C VAL A 11 32.48 -42.76 -4.58
N LEU A 12 33.39 -43.16 -5.48
CA LEU A 12 33.78 -42.37 -6.65
C LEU A 12 32.62 -42.24 -7.67
N LEU A 13 31.85 -43.31 -7.88
CA LEU A 13 30.65 -43.28 -8.72
C LEU A 13 29.53 -42.42 -8.10
N GLY A 14 29.39 -42.41 -6.77
CA GLY A 14 28.41 -41.56 -6.07
C GLY A 14 28.73 -40.07 -6.19
N THR A 15 29.99 -39.67 -6.05
CA THR A 15 30.42 -38.27 -6.24
C THR A 15 30.39 -37.84 -7.70
N LEU A 16 30.76 -38.72 -8.66
CA LEU A 16 30.65 -38.42 -10.09
C LEU A 16 29.18 -38.30 -10.55
N ALA A 17 28.27 -39.12 -10.01
CA ALA A 17 26.84 -39.00 -10.28
C ALA A 17 26.25 -37.72 -9.66
N GLY A 18 26.65 -37.36 -8.44
CA GLY A 18 26.26 -36.09 -7.81
C GLY A 18 26.73 -34.86 -8.60
N VAL A 19 27.99 -34.87 -9.07
CA VAL A 19 28.54 -33.78 -9.90
C VAL A 19 27.90 -33.76 -11.29
N ALA A 20 27.59 -34.91 -11.89
CA ALA A 20 26.92 -34.98 -13.18
C ALA A 20 25.46 -34.52 -13.11
N VAL A 21 24.74 -34.78 -12.02
CA VAL A 21 23.37 -34.27 -11.80
C VAL A 21 23.39 -32.76 -11.59
N VAL A 22 24.36 -32.22 -10.83
CA VAL A 22 24.53 -30.76 -10.68
C VAL A 22 24.95 -30.11 -12.01
N ALA A 23 25.82 -30.75 -12.79
CA ALA A 23 26.24 -30.26 -14.10
C ALA A 23 25.11 -30.31 -15.14
N ALA A 24 24.30 -31.38 -15.15
CA ALA A 24 23.12 -31.49 -16.01
C ALA A 24 22.02 -30.50 -15.60
N ALA A 25 21.85 -30.24 -14.30
CA ALA A 25 20.98 -29.18 -13.79
C ALA A 25 21.48 -27.79 -14.23
N LEU A 26 22.79 -27.54 -14.20
CA LEU A 26 23.43 -26.29 -14.65
C LEU A 26 23.37 -26.08 -16.18
N VAL A 27 23.37 -27.16 -16.97
CA VAL A 27 23.22 -27.10 -18.43
C VAL A 27 21.75 -26.96 -18.84
N GLY A 28 20.83 -27.67 -18.17
CA GLY A 28 19.38 -27.45 -18.32
C GLY A 28 18.95 -26.03 -17.91
N TYR A 29 19.62 -25.46 -16.91
CA TYR A 29 19.52 -24.07 -16.47
C TYR A 29 19.94 -23.05 -17.56
N ARG A 30 20.89 -23.40 -18.44
CA ARG A 30 21.40 -22.51 -19.50
C ARG A 30 20.56 -22.47 -20.77
N VAL A 31 19.81 -23.54 -21.08
CA VAL A 31 19.18 -23.73 -22.39
C VAL A 31 17.69 -23.33 -22.42
N PHE A 32 17.01 -23.26 -21.28
CA PHE A 32 15.53 -23.15 -21.24
C PHE A 32 14.95 -21.86 -20.61
N GLY A 33 15.49 -20.69 -20.93
CA GLY A 33 14.66 -19.48 -21.01
C GLY A 33 14.61 -18.51 -19.83
N TRP A 34 15.68 -18.36 -19.04
CA TRP A 34 15.78 -17.25 -18.08
C TRP A 34 16.23 -15.93 -18.73
N GLY A 35 16.72 -15.96 -19.98
CA GLY A 35 17.05 -14.74 -20.76
C GLY A 35 15.84 -13.91 -21.20
N ALA A 36 14.61 -14.40 -20.97
CA ALA A 36 13.36 -13.67 -21.18
C ALA A 36 12.82 -13.03 -19.89
N MET A 37 13.42 -13.32 -18.73
CA MET A 37 13.12 -12.56 -17.52
C MET A 37 13.86 -11.24 -17.60
N GLY A 38 13.11 -10.15 -17.51
CA GLY A 38 13.66 -8.81 -17.44
C GLY A 38 14.78 -8.72 -16.39
N PRO A 39 15.70 -7.74 -16.54
CA PRO A 39 16.91 -7.67 -15.76
C PRO A 39 16.67 -7.82 -14.26
N VAL A 40 17.58 -8.55 -13.65
CA VAL A 40 17.55 -8.91 -12.24
C VAL A 40 18.00 -7.70 -11.41
N ASN A 41 17.27 -7.45 -10.32
CA ASN A 41 17.17 -6.14 -9.66
C ASN A 41 16.60 -5.01 -10.56
N GLY A 42 15.88 -5.35 -11.62
CA GLY A 42 15.00 -4.41 -12.32
C GLY A 42 13.85 -3.92 -11.44
N LEU A 43 13.48 -4.69 -10.40
CA LEU A 43 12.48 -4.30 -9.41
C LEU A 43 13.04 -3.37 -8.32
N LYS A 44 14.37 -3.33 -8.09
CA LYS A 44 15.02 -2.50 -7.06
C LYS A 44 14.39 -2.62 -5.68
N LEU A 45 13.92 -3.82 -5.32
CA LEU A 45 13.23 -4.09 -4.06
C LEU A 45 14.23 -4.54 -2.99
N ASP A 46 14.02 -4.05 -1.77
CA ASP A 46 14.71 -4.54 -0.57
C ASP A 46 13.80 -5.56 0.13
N LEU A 47 14.15 -6.85 0.05
CA LEU A 47 13.38 -7.93 0.67
C LEU A 47 13.27 -7.81 2.19
N SER A 48 14.13 -7.05 2.86
CA SER A 48 13.99 -6.85 4.30
C SER A 48 12.92 -5.82 4.66
N ARG A 49 12.42 -5.05 3.68
CA ARG A 49 11.56 -3.87 3.89
C ARG A 49 10.26 -3.92 3.09
N PRO A 50 9.29 -4.78 3.46
CA PRO A 50 7.99 -4.82 2.77
C PRO A 50 7.17 -3.53 2.95
N ASP A 51 6.28 -3.27 1.99
CA ASP A 51 5.30 -2.18 2.03
C ASP A 51 4.08 -2.51 2.89
N ALA A 52 3.72 -3.79 2.95
CA ALA A 52 2.66 -4.30 3.81
C ALA A 52 3.04 -5.66 4.41
N LEU A 53 2.48 -5.96 5.58
CA LEU A 53 2.68 -7.22 6.29
C LEU A 53 1.35 -7.71 6.85
N VAL A 54 0.99 -8.93 6.49
CA VAL A 54 -0.13 -9.67 7.09
C VAL A 54 0.43 -10.69 8.05
N ARG A 55 -0.02 -10.67 9.31
CA ARG A 55 0.21 -11.72 10.31
C ARG A 55 -1.12 -12.39 10.58
N THR A 56 -1.24 -13.67 10.26
CA THR A 56 -2.50 -14.40 10.35
C THR A 56 -2.30 -15.77 10.97
N LYS A 57 -3.32 -16.27 11.69
CA LYS A 57 -3.40 -17.67 12.12
C LYS A 57 -3.84 -18.62 11.01
N SER A 58 -4.59 -18.12 10.02
CA SER A 58 -5.02 -18.87 8.85
C SER A 58 -5.39 -17.90 7.72
N LEU A 59 -4.59 -17.89 6.66
CA LEU A 59 -4.81 -17.04 5.50
C LEU A 59 -6.11 -17.37 4.75
N SER A 60 -6.62 -18.60 4.88
CA SER A 60 -7.89 -19.08 4.30
C SER A 60 -9.11 -18.46 5.00
N ALA A 61 -9.00 -18.12 6.29
CA ALA A 61 -10.06 -17.51 7.07
C ALA A 61 -10.17 -15.99 6.85
N LEU A 62 -9.07 -15.34 6.44
CA LEU A 62 -9.00 -13.88 6.28
C LEU A 62 -10.12 -13.28 5.42
N PRO A 63 -10.47 -13.84 4.23
CA PRO A 63 -11.56 -13.29 3.43
C PRO A 63 -12.92 -13.35 4.13
N ARG A 64 -13.22 -14.47 4.82
CA ARG A 64 -14.46 -14.63 5.58
C ARG A 64 -14.52 -13.65 6.75
N ASP A 65 -13.42 -13.50 7.46
CA ASP A 65 -13.34 -12.60 8.61
C ASP A 65 -13.43 -11.12 8.19
N LEU A 66 -12.95 -10.75 6.99
CA LEU A 66 -13.14 -9.42 6.43
C LEU A 66 -14.62 -9.10 6.19
N LEU A 67 -15.42 -10.08 5.80
CA LEU A 67 -16.87 -9.96 5.60
C LEU A 67 -17.68 -9.86 6.91
N THR A 68 -17.06 -9.97 8.07
CA THR A 68 -17.76 -9.71 9.35
C THR A 68 -18.06 -8.22 9.53
N VAL A 69 -17.31 -7.33 8.87
CA VAL A 69 -17.61 -5.89 8.86
C VAL A 69 -18.82 -5.64 7.96
N PRO A 70 -19.94 -5.09 8.46
CA PRO A 70 -21.14 -4.88 7.65
C PRO A 70 -20.85 -4.06 6.37
N LEU A 71 -20.09 -2.98 6.50
CA LEU A 71 -19.69 -2.14 5.36
C LEU A 71 -18.91 -2.94 4.31
N ALA A 72 -17.95 -3.76 4.74
CA ALA A 72 -17.19 -4.60 3.83
C ALA A 72 -18.09 -5.65 3.19
N ARG A 73 -18.96 -6.32 3.94
CA ARG A 73 -19.91 -7.32 3.43
C ARG A 73 -20.85 -6.75 2.36
N ASP A 74 -21.37 -5.56 2.59
CA ASP A 74 -22.38 -4.95 1.72
C ASP A 74 -21.76 -4.35 0.45
N VAL A 75 -20.52 -3.88 0.51
CA VAL A 75 -19.78 -3.31 -0.63
C VAL A 75 -19.00 -4.39 -1.39
N LEU A 76 -18.25 -5.22 -0.67
CA LEU A 76 -17.52 -6.39 -1.14
C LEU A 76 -18.39 -7.64 -0.97
N ARG A 77 -19.54 -7.70 -1.67
CA ARG A 77 -20.44 -8.87 -1.61
C ARG A 77 -19.68 -10.18 -1.81
N GLU A 78 -20.21 -11.28 -1.30
CA GLU A 78 -19.68 -12.63 -1.57
C GLU A 78 -19.43 -12.85 -3.07
N ASP A 79 -20.31 -12.38 -3.96
CA ASP A 79 -20.13 -12.46 -5.41
C ASP A 79 -18.87 -11.74 -5.93
N PHE A 80 -18.33 -10.73 -5.22
CA PHE A 80 -17.05 -10.10 -5.56
C PHE A 80 -15.88 -10.99 -5.13
N LEU A 81 -15.95 -11.60 -3.95
CA LEU A 81 -14.98 -12.62 -3.52
C LEU A 81 -15.04 -13.85 -4.43
N PHE A 82 -16.24 -14.30 -4.79
CA PHE A 82 -16.49 -15.37 -5.74
C PHE A 82 -16.09 -15.00 -7.16
N TYR A 83 -16.35 -13.77 -7.65
CA TYR A 83 -15.89 -13.31 -8.98
C TYR A 83 -14.36 -13.29 -9.06
N TYR A 84 -13.68 -12.82 -8.01
CA TYR A 84 -12.22 -12.92 -7.90
C TYR A 84 -11.73 -14.36 -7.63
N GLU A 85 -12.57 -15.26 -7.11
CA GLU A 85 -12.30 -16.71 -7.04
C GLU A 85 -12.62 -17.45 -8.36
N GLN A 86 -13.44 -16.87 -9.22
CA GLN A 86 -13.99 -17.49 -10.43
C GLN A 86 -13.35 -16.96 -11.72
N SER A 87 -12.73 -15.78 -11.75
CA SER A 87 -12.07 -15.25 -12.96
C SER A 87 -10.63 -15.76 -13.10
N GLU A 88 -10.35 -16.55 -14.14
CA GLU A 88 -9.04 -17.16 -14.41
C GLU A 88 -7.90 -16.14 -14.67
N ASP A 89 -8.24 -14.95 -15.15
CA ASP A 89 -7.23 -14.05 -15.75
C ASP A 89 -6.55 -13.07 -14.80
N ARG A 90 -6.97 -12.92 -13.53
CA ARG A 90 -6.51 -11.77 -12.71
C ARG A 90 -6.15 -11.98 -11.25
N LEU A 91 -5.94 -13.20 -10.77
CA LEU A 91 -5.32 -13.40 -9.45
C LEU A 91 -4.31 -14.55 -9.40
N GLY A 92 -3.06 -14.17 -9.14
CA GLY A 92 -2.08 -15.05 -8.50
C GLY A 92 -2.65 -15.66 -7.22
N LEU A 93 -2.14 -16.84 -6.86
CA LEU A 93 -2.58 -17.70 -5.75
C LEU A 93 -4.03 -18.23 -5.82
N LYS A 94 -5.01 -17.47 -6.33
CA LYS A 94 -6.45 -17.83 -6.38
C LYS A 94 -6.89 -18.58 -7.64
N GLY A 95 -6.35 -18.30 -8.83
CA GLY A 95 -6.65 -19.10 -10.05
C GLY A 95 -6.24 -20.57 -9.91
N SER A 96 -5.14 -20.82 -9.19
CA SER A 96 -4.71 -22.16 -8.78
C SER A 96 -5.70 -22.84 -7.81
N LEU A 97 -6.44 -22.08 -6.99
CA LEU A 97 -7.47 -22.62 -6.09
C LEU A 97 -8.70 -23.16 -6.82
N ARG A 98 -8.97 -22.71 -8.05
CA ARG A 98 -10.08 -23.23 -8.86
C ARG A 98 -9.71 -24.52 -9.60
N ARG A 99 -8.48 -24.64 -10.15
CA ARG A 99 -7.98 -25.94 -10.68
C ARG A 99 -8.01 -27.01 -9.60
N ILE A 100 -7.72 -26.64 -8.35
CA ILE A 100 -7.83 -27.52 -7.18
C ILE A 100 -9.23 -28.10 -6.94
N ALA A 101 -10.27 -27.36 -7.31
CA ALA A 101 -11.64 -27.70 -6.96
C ALA A 101 -12.42 -28.44 -8.07
N TYR A 102 -11.97 -28.37 -9.33
CA TYR A 102 -12.75 -28.88 -10.48
C TYR A 102 -11.98 -29.76 -11.49
N GLU A 103 -10.64 -29.81 -11.47
CA GLU A 103 -9.87 -30.76 -12.28
C GLU A 103 -9.54 -32.02 -11.46
N HIS A 104 -9.78 -33.20 -12.03
CA HIS A 104 -9.64 -34.50 -11.34
C HIS A 104 -8.18 -35.00 -11.23
N GLU A 105 -7.19 -34.23 -11.71
CA GLU A 105 -5.77 -34.49 -11.54
C GLU A 105 -5.07 -33.27 -10.92
N LEU A 106 -4.98 -33.23 -9.59
CA LEU A 106 -4.28 -32.18 -8.87
C LEU A 106 -2.77 -32.31 -9.04
N GLY A 107 -2.14 -31.28 -9.59
CA GLY A 107 -0.69 -31.14 -9.56
C GLY A 107 -0.18 -30.86 -8.13
N TRP A 108 1.10 -31.11 -7.86
CA TRP A 108 1.68 -30.86 -6.54
C TRP A 108 1.64 -29.38 -6.11
N GLY A 109 1.75 -28.44 -7.06
CA GLY A 109 1.71 -26.99 -6.79
C GLY A 109 0.39 -26.52 -6.18
N ASP A 110 -0.68 -27.19 -6.56
CA ASP A 110 -2.03 -26.96 -6.09
C ASP A 110 -2.20 -27.43 -4.63
N GLN A 111 -1.63 -28.59 -4.30
CA GLN A 111 -1.53 -29.04 -2.91
C GLN A 111 -0.68 -28.08 -2.07
N LEU A 112 0.44 -27.56 -2.59
CA LEU A 112 1.30 -26.58 -1.91
C LEU A 112 0.51 -25.32 -1.52
N LEU A 113 -0.29 -24.77 -2.43
CA LEU A 113 -1.07 -23.57 -2.17
C LEU A 113 -2.15 -23.80 -1.11
N ARG A 114 -2.87 -24.92 -1.18
CA ARG A 114 -3.83 -25.30 -0.12
C ARG A 114 -3.15 -25.46 1.24
N MET A 115 -1.93 -26.00 1.28
CA MET A 115 -1.15 -26.17 2.51
C MET A 115 -0.69 -24.86 3.14
N VAL A 116 -0.49 -23.81 2.35
CA VAL A 116 -0.04 -22.49 2.82
C VAL A 116 -1.20 -21.67 3.37
N LEU A 117 -2.38 -21.81 2.77
CA LEU A 117 -3.52 -20.97 3.12
C LEU A 117 -4.09 -21.27 4.51
N ASP A 118 -4.06 -22.51 4.98
CA ASP A 118 -4.73 -22.87 6.24
C ASP A 118 -3.81 -22.82 7.48
N GLN A 119 -2.71 -22.08 7.40
CA GLN A 119 -1.67 -22.11 8.43
C GLN A 119 -1.32 -20.71 8.94
N PRO A 120 -0.72 -20.63 10.15
CA PRO A 120 -0.13 -19.39 10.63
C PRO A 120 0.96 -18.93 9.67
N ALA A 121 0.79 -17.73 9.14
CA ALA A 121 1.62 -17.20 8.08
C ALA A 121 1.92 -15.72 8.32
N GLU A 122 3.13 -15.32 7.94
CA GLU A 122 3.45 -13.93 7.65
C GLU A 122 3.52 -13.73 6.14
N VAL A 123 2.68 -12.84 5.61
CA VAL A 123 2.68 -12.47 4.20
C VAL A 123 3.21 -11.05 4.09
N ALA A 124 4.42 -10.91 3.57
CA ALA A 124 5.04 -9.63 3.27
C ALA A 124 4.77 -9.26 1.81
N LEU A 125 4.46 -8.00 1.52
CA LEU A 125 4.14 -7.51 0.18
C LEU A 125 4.98 -6.29 -0.20
N TRP A 126 5.34 -6.19 -1.47
CA TRP A 126 6.10 -5.08 -2.06
C TRP A 126 5.38 -4.54 -3.28
N ARG A 127 5.50 -3.22 -3.47
CA ARG A 127 5.03 -2.55 -4.67
C ARG A 127 5.91 -2.87 -5.87
N ASP A 128 5.28 -2.92 -7.03
CA ASP A 128 5.94 -2.98 -8.32
C ASP A 128 6.22 -1.57 -8.87
N ALA A 129 6.82 -1.47 -10.05
CA ALA A 129 7.14 -0.18 -10.69
C ALA A 129 5.90 0.71 -10.93
N ASP A 130 4.71 0.13 -11.05
CA ASP A 130 3.43 0.85 -11.18
C ASP A 130 2.82 1.27 -9.82
N GLY A 131 3.50 0.97 -8.72
CA GLY A 131 3.05 1.30 -7.37
C GLY A 131 2.06 0.31 -6.76
N SER A 132 1.64 -0.75 -7.46
CA SER A 132 0.71 -1.75 -6.93
C SER A 132 1.42 -2.88 -6.19
N LEU A 133 0.82 -3.42 -5.12
CA LEU A 133 1.35 -4.57 -4.36
C LEU A 133 1.21 -5.86 -5.20
N LYS A 134 2.28 -6.26 -5.88
CA LYS A 134 2.29 -7.47 -6.74
C LYS A 134 3.28 -8.53 -6.28
N HIS A 135 4.35 -8.12 -5.61
CA HIS A 135 5.39 -9.03 -5.16
C HIS A 135 5.13 -9.41 -3.72
N PHE A 136 5.22 -10.70 -3.38
CA PHE A 136 4.95 -11.18 -2.03
C PHE A 136 5.88 -12.31 -1.61
N ALA A 137 6.07 -12.41 -0.30
CA ALA A 137 6.77 -13.49 0.36
C ALA A 137 5.86 -14.05 1.46
N ILE A 138 5.71 -15.37 1.50
CA ILE A 138 4.92 -16.06 2.52
C ILE A 138 5.88 -16.90 3.36
N ALA A 139 5.93 -16.64 4.67
CA ALA A 139 6.71 -17.42 5.62
C ALA A 139 5.77 -18.16 6.58
N VAL A 140 5.87 -19.49 6.61
CA VAL A 140 5.00 -20.36 7.44
C VAL A 140 5.82 -21.23 8.41
N SER A 141 5.22 -21.54 9.56
CA SER A 141 5.75 -22.51 10.54
C SER A 141 4.92 -23.78 10.52
N ARG A 142 5.54 -24.95 10.33
CA ARG A 142 4.84 -26.24 10.37
C ARG A 142 5.73 -27.40 10.81
N SER A 143 5.22 -28.21 11.73
CA SER A 143 5.70 -29.59 11.95
C SER A 143 5.27 -30.47 10.76
N GLN A 144 6.22 -31.19 10.14
CA GLN A 144 6.05 -32.10 8.97
C GLN A 144 6.29 -31.52 7.56
N LEU A 145 7.13 -30.49 7.41
CA LEU A 145 7.61 -30.06 6.08
C LEU A 145 8.60 -31.04 5.43
N THR A 146 9.18 -31.96 6.19
CA THR A 146 10.16 -32.94 5.70
C THR A 146 9.59 -33.86 4.61
N ARG A 147 8.36 -34.36 4.79
CA ARG A 147 7.66 -35.17 3.77
C ARG A 147 7.38 -34.38 2.49
N LEU A 148 7.09 -33.08 2.62
CA LEU A 148 6.89 -32.18 1.48
C LEU A 148 8.17 -32.01 0.66
N LEU A 149 9.30 -31.84 1.34
CA LEU A 149 10.62 -31.70 0.70
C LEU A 149 11.05 -32.98 -0.02
N GLU A 150 10.81 -34.15 0.57
CA GLU A 150 11.13 -35.45 -0.06
C GLU A 150 10.32 -35.67 -1.35
N GLU A 151 9.03 -35.34 -1.32
CA GLU A 151 8.15 -35.41 -2.49
C GLU A 151 8.54 -34.37 -3.55
N ALA A 152 8.81 -33.12 -3.15
CA ALA A 152 9.27 -32.06 -4.05
C ALA A 152 10.58 -32.43 -4.74
N GLY A 153 11.54 -33.01 -4.01
CA GLY A 153 12.80 -33.49 -4.57
C GLY A 153 12.62 -34.59 -5.62
N LYS A 154 11.69 -35.53 -5.40
CA LYS A 154 11.36 -36.59 -6.38
C LYS A 154 10.67 -36.05 -7.63
N ILE A 155 9.78 -35.05 -7.46
CA ILE A 155 9.00 -34.44 -8.55
C ILE A 155 9.87 -33.50 -9.38
N ALA A 156 10.72 -32.67 -8.77
CA ALA A 156 11.65 -31.79 -9.47
C ALA A 156 12.64 -32.53 -10.39
N LEU A 157 12.86 -33.83 -10.15
CA LEU A 157 13.67 -34.70 -11.01
C LEU A 157 12.89 -35.31 -12.19
N LYS A 158 11.55 -35.23 -12.20
CA LYS A 158 10.67 -35.93 -13.15
C LYS A 158 9.73 -35.00 -13.93
N ASP A 159 9.42 -33.83 -13.40
CA ASP A 159 8.42 -32.90 -13.95
C ASP A 159 9.07 -31.69 -14.65
N THR A 160 8.41 -31.17 -15.68
CA THR A 160 8.84 -29.95 -16.40
C THR A 160 8.43 -28.66 -15.68
N GLN A 161 7.42 -28.71 -14.82
CA GLN A 161 6.84 -27.56 -14.11
C GLN A 161 7.65 -27.13 -12.88
N MET A 162 8.40 -28.04 -12.26
CA MET A 162 9.20 -27.78 -11.05
C MET A 162 10.67 -28.07 -11.29
N ARG A 163 11.56 -27.16 -10.87
CA ARG A 163 13.01 -27.28 -11.07
C ARG A 163 13.77 -26.77 -9.87
N VAL A 164 15.01 -27.22 -9.68
CA VAL A 164 15.94 -26.61 -8.71
C VAL A 164 16.47 -25.31 -9.30
N ALA A 165 16.24 -24.19 -8.62
CA ALA A 165 16.67 -22.85 -9.04
C ALA A 165 18.05 -22.47 -8.47
N GLY A 166 18.43 -23.04 -7.34
CA GLY A 166 19.71 -22.79 -6.67
C GLY A 166 19.74 -23.35 -5.25
N SER A 167 20.66 -22.86 -4.43
CA SER A 167 20.72 -23.18 -2.99
C SER A 167 20.99 -21.93 -2.15
N LEU A 168 20.64 -21.99 -0.87
CA LEU A 168 20.85 -20.94 0.12
C LEU A 168 21.60 -21.50 1.32
N GLY A 169 22.54 -20.72 1.86
CA GLY A 169 23.14 -21.02 3.15
C GLY A 169 22.17 -20.68 4.29
N VAL A 170 21.73 -21.67 5.06
CA VAL A 170 20.87 -21.48 6.23
C VAL A 170 21.46 -22.26 7.39
N ASP A 171 21.80 -21.56 8.48
CA ASP A 171 22.33 -22.16 9.70
C ASP A 171 23.52 -23.11 9.48
N GLY A 172 24.44 -22.71 8.59
CA GLY A 172 25.60 -23.52 8.19
C GLY A 172 25.30 -24.67 7.23
N GLY A 173 24.03 -24.99 6.96
CA GLY A 173 23.58 -25.94 5.95
C GLY A 173 23.28 -25.31 4.60
N GLN A 174 23.20 -26.14 3.54
CA GLN A 174 22.74 -25.72 2.22
C GLN A 174 21.29 -26.18 1.99
N VAL A 175 20.40 -25.22 1.77
CA VAL A 175 18.97 -25.44 1.53
C VAL A 175 18.67 -25.26 0.04
N PRO A 176 18.11 -26.27 -0.66
CA PRO A 176 17.73 -26.11 -2.05
C PRO A 176 16.56 -25.13 -2.19
N VAL A 177 16.64 -24.29 -3.22
CA VAL A 177 15.54 -23.42 -3.66
C VAL A 177 14.94 -24.03 -4.92
N TYR A 178 13.63 -24.19 -4.90
CA TYR A 178 12.87 -24.73 -6.02
C TYR A 178 12.11 -23.61 -6.73
N ALA A 179 12.01 -23.71 -8.05
CA ALA A 179 11.15 -22.89 -8.89
C ALA A 179 9.94 -23.72 -9.36
N LEU A 180 8.75 -23.15 -9.22
CA LEU A 180 7.48 -23.73 -9.67
C LEU A 180 6.82 -22.81 -10.69
N ASN A 181 6.71 -23.27 -11.93
CA ASN A 181 5.93 -22.61 -12.96
C ASN A 181 4.47 -23.02 -12.81
N TYR A 182 3.61 -22.09 -12.37
CA TYR A 182 2.20 -22.39 -12.07
C TYR A 182 1.21 -21.75 -13.05
N ALA A 183 1.66 -20.78 -13.85
CA ALA A 183 0.90 -20.20 -14.95
C ALA A 183 1.85 -19.61 -16.01
N TYR A 184 1.29 -19.17 -17.14
CA TYR A 184 2.06 -18.50 -18.20
C TYR A 184 2.83 -17.29 -17.62
N GLN A 185 4.16 -17.30 -17.75
CA GLN A 185 5.08 -16.29 -17.20
C GLN A 185 4.98 -16.08 -15.67
N ARG A 186 4.52 -17.07 -14.91
CA ARG A 186 4.44 -16.99 -13.45
C ARG A 186 5.21 -18.14 -12.80
N THR A 187 6.28 -17.77 -12.10
CA THR A 187 7.16 -18.69 -11.39
C THR A 187 7.23 -18.30 -9.92
N LEU A 188 6.89 -19.23 -9.03
CA LEU A 188 7.15 -19.08 -7.59
C LEU A 188 8.51 -19.65 -7.26
N LEU A 189 9.19 -19.07 -6.28
CA LEU A 189 10.28 -19.75 -5.60
C LEU A 189 9.80 -20.28 -4.26
N PHE A 190 10.31 -21.42 -3.84
CA PHE A 190 10.12 -21.86 -2.46
C PHE A 190 11.34 -22.61 -1.94
N ALA A 191 11.58 -22.47 -0.64
CA ALA A 191 12.65 -23.14 0.09
C ALA A 191 12.12 -23.52 1.47
N ALA A 192 12.53 -24.66 1.99
CA ALA A 192 12.13 -25.08 3.34
C ALA A 192 13.30 -25.65 4.13
N HIS A 193 13.33 -25.35 5.42
CA HIS A 193 14.37 -25.75 6.35
C HIS A 193 13.75 -26.07 7.70
N GLY A 194 13.93 -27.30 8.19
CA GLY A 194 13.28 -27.79 9.41
C GLY A 194 11.75 -27.65 9.34
N GLN A 195 11.19 -26.80 10.19
CA GLN A 195 9.75 -26.51 10.27
C GLN A 195 9.36 -25.18 9.61
N ARG A 196 10.22 -24.61 8.78
CA ARG A 196 9.99 -23.33 8.11
C ARG A 196 9.94 -23.51 6.60
N LEU A 197 8.98 -22.85 5.96
CA LEU A 197 8.84 -22.75 4.50
C LEU A 197 8.69 -21.28 4.13
N VAL A 198 9.43 -20.85 3.12
CA VAL A 198 9.33 -19.51 2.52
C VAL A 198 8.96 -19.68 1.05
N ILE A 199 7.98 -18.91 0.60
CA ILE A 199 7.53 -18.82 -0.79
C ILE A 199 7.70 -17.39 -1.27
N LEU A 200 8.24 -17.18 -2.46
CA LEU A 200 8.38 -15.89 -3.12
C LEU A 200 7.58 -15.87 -4.42
N SER A 201 6.90 -14.76 -4.70
CA SER A 201 6.01 -14.63 -5.85
C SER A 201 6.73 -14.53 -7.20
N HIS A 202 8.02 -14.23 -7.19
CA HIS A 202 8.81 -14.00 -8.41
C HIS A 202 10.30 -14.34 -8.19
N PRO A 203 11.00 -14.93 -9.19
CA PRO A 203 12.40 -15.31 -9.01
C PRO A 203 13.35 -14.15 -8.74
N GLY A 204 13.09 -13.00 -9.37
CA GLY A 204 13.84 -11.75 -9.19
C GLY A 204 13.71 -11.12 -7.80
N MET A 205 12.95 -11.73 -6.88
CA MET A 205 12.95 -11.35 -5.47
C MET A 205 14.17 -11.89 -4.72
N LEU A 206 14.67 -13.07 -5.11
CA LEU A 206 15.83 -13.70 -4.45
C LEU A 206 17.08 -13.59 -5.31
N TYR A 207 16.96 -13.94 -6.58
CA TYR A 207 18.10 -13.96 -7.49
C TYR A 207 18.38 -12.56 -8.04
N GLY A 208 19.67 -12.27 -8.22
CA GLY A 208 20.35 -11.00 -8.54
C GLY A 208 21.27 -11.09 -9.78
N GLY A 209 21.77 -9.95 -10.27
CA GLY A 209 22.94 -9.88 -11.17
C GLY A 209 22.70 -10.09 -12.67
N SER A 210 23.71 -9.78 -13.49
CA SER A 210 23.66 -9.91 -14.96
C SER A 210 23.54 -11.35 -15.46
N ASP A 211 23.85 -12.32 -14.60
CA ASP A 211 23.79 -13.74 -14.90
C ASP A 211 22.50 -14.41 -14.37
N GLY A 212 21.76 -13.75 -13.48
CA GLY A 212 20.53 -14.24 -12.84
C GLY A 212 20.73 -15.48 -11.97
N LYS A 213 21.98 -15.75 -11.53
CA LYS A 213 22.36 -17.01 -10.87
C LYS A 213 22.73 -16.87 -9.40
N HIS A 214 23.10 -15.67 -8.98
CA HIS A 214 23.55 -15.40 -7.62
C HIS A 214 22.47 -14.61 -6.90
N GLY A 215 22.14 -14.98 -5.66
CA GLY A 215 21.18 -14.21 -4.90
C GLY A 215 21.73 -12.82 -4.59
N ASP A 216 20.83 -11.85 -4.46
CA ASP A 216 21.20 -10.59 -3.83
C ASP A 216 21.57 -10.91 -2.37
N GLY A 217 22.76 -10.54 -1.92
CA GLY A 217 23.25 -10.89 -0.59
C GLY A 217 22.33 -10.41 0.55
N THR A 218 21.52 -9.37 0.33
CA THR A 218 20.49 -8.92 1.28
C THR A 218 19.24 -9.80 1.21
N ALA A 219 18.77 -10.12 0.01
CA ALA A 219 17.67 -11.06 -0.22
C ALA A 219 17.96 -12.46 0.35
N GLU A 220 19.15 -13.01 0.10
CA GLU A 220 19.58 -14.30 0.63
C GLU A 220 19.57 -14.31 2.16
N LYS A 221 20.14 -13.28 2.80
CA LYS A 221 20.13 -13.14 4.27
C LYS A 221 18.71 -13.05 4.83
N THR A 222 17.82 -12.34 4.14
CA THR A 222 16.42 -12.22 4.55
C THR A 222 15.71 -13.56 4.50
N VAL A 223 15.80 -14.29 3.38
CA VAL A 223 15.20 -15.61 3.23
C VAL A 223 15.82 -16.62 4.19
N ALA A 224 17.13 -16.61 4.36
CA ALA A 224 17.83 -17.46 5.33
C ALA A 224 17.36 -17.19 6.77
N SER A 225 17.13 -15.93 7.14
CA SER A 225 16.63 -15.55 8.47
C SER A 225 15.19 -16.01 8.70
N LEU A 226 14.33 -15.94 7.68
CA LEU A 226 12.95 -16.46 7.74
C LEU A 226 12.88 -17.99 7.85
N LEU A 227 13.88 -18.68 7.29
CA LEU A 227 14.06 -20.14 7.33
C LEU A 227 14.82 -20.64 8.56
N ALA A 228 15.44 -19.73 9.31
CA ALA A 228 16.23 -20.09 10.48
C ALA A 228 15.34 -20.71 11.58
N PRO A 229 15.85 -21.67 12.35
CA PRO A 229 15.08 -22.28 13.44
C PRO A 229 14.80 -21.30 14.58
N GLU A 230 15.64 -20.27 14.77
CA GLU A 230 15.49 -19.34 15.89
C GLU A 230 14.40 -18.29 15.62
N ALA A 231 13.41 -18.24 16.52
CA ALA A 231 12.28 -17.31 16.42
C ALA A 231 12.70 -15.83 16.34
N ALA A 232 13.83 -15.45 16.94
CA ALA A 232 14.34 -14.08 16.86
C ALA A 232 14.76 -13.68 15.43
N LYS A 233 15.37 -14.60 14.68
CA LYS A 233 15.79 -14.36 13.28
C LYS A 233 14.59 -14.32 12.32
N GLN A 234 13.50 -15.00 12.66
CA GLN A 234 12.29 -15.04 11.83
C GLN A 234 11.51 -13.71 11.80
N LYS A 235 11.78 -12.78 12.72
CA LYS A 235 11.07 -11.50 12.86
C LYS A 235 11.64 -10.38 11.98
N VAL A 236 12.20 -10.71 10.81
CA VAL A 236 12.90 -9.75 9.93
C VAL A 236 12.04 -8.53 9.59
N PHE A 237 10.73 -8.72 9.43
CA PHE A 237 9.80 -7.65 9.05
C PHE A 237 9.24 -6.84 10.22
N HIS A 238 9.48 -7.24 11.48
CA HIS A 238 8.73 -6.72 12.63
C HIS A 238 9.20 -5.33 13.03
N ALA A 239 10.50 -5.08 12.94
CA ALA A 239 11.11 -3.84 13.39
C ALA A 239 10.53 -2.62 12.69
N GLN A 240 10.37 -2.67 11.36
CA GLN A 240 9.85 -1.52 10.60
C GLN A 240 8.37 -1.20 10.86
N PHE A 241 7.61 -2.15 11.41
CA PHE A 241 6.21 -1.97 11.79
C PHE A 241 6.03 -1.87 13.31
N HIS A 242 7.12 -1.83 14.09
CA HIS A 242 7.08 -1.82 15.56
C HIS A 242 6.16 -2.92 16.13
N LEU A 243 6.36 -4.16 15.67
CA LEU A 243 5.54 -5.33 16.03
C LEU A 243 6.23 -6.18 17.10
N ASP A 244 6.50 -5.59 18.27
CA ASP A 244 7.23 -6.26 19.35
C ASP A 244 6.39 -7.34 20.07
N GLY A 245 5.06 -7.24 19.97
CA GLY A 245 4.10 -8.16 20.58
C GLY A 245 3.83 -9.44 19.78
N ALA A 246 3.18 -10.40 20.46
CA ALA A 246 2.62 -11.58 19.81
C ALA A 246 1.64 -11.20 18.69
N ALA A 247 1.49 -12.08 17.71
CA ALA A 247 0.47 -11.91 16.67
C ALA A 247 -0.92 -11.96 17.33
N PRO A 248 -1.91 -11.20 16.84
CA PRO A 248 -3.27 -11.34 17.34
C PRO A 248 -3.79 -12.76 17.07
N GLU A 249 -4.78 -13.19 17.84
CA GLU A 249 -5.41 -14.50 17.66
C GLU A 249 -6.24 -14.64 16.37
N GLY A 250 -6.39 -13.57 15.58
CA GLY A 250 -6.98 -13.59 14.25
C GLY A 250 -6.00 -13.10 13.17
N HIS A 251 -6.22 -11.88 12.68
CA HIS A 251 -5.45 -11.27 11.59
C HIS A 251 -4.90 -9.91 12.01
N SER A 252 -3.72 -9.55 11.51
CA SER A 252 -3.16 -8.20 11.61
C SER A 252 -2.62 -7.83 10.24
N ILE A 253 -3.15 -6.76 9.64
CA ILE A 253 -2.68 -6.22 8.37
C ILE A 253 -2.04 -4.87 8.67
N ALA A 254 -0.72 -4.74 8.51
CA ALA A 254 0.00 -3.48 8.62
C ALA A 254 0.43 -2.99 7.24
N VAL A 255 0.24 -1.70 6.95
CA VAL A 255 0.56 -1.08 5.66
C VAL A 255 1.29 0.23 5.91
N LYS A 256 2.43 0.44 5.24
CA LYS A 256 3.22 1.66 5.42
C LYS A 256 2.49 2.88 4.88
N ALA A 257 2.71 4.00 5.55
CA ALA A 257 2.16 5.28 5.12
C ALA A 257 2.72 5.76 3.78
N ASP A 258 3.98 5.46 3.45
CA ASP A 258 4.57 5.79 2.13
C ASP A 258 3.88 5.06 0.97
N PHE A 259 3.29 3.90 1.22
CA PHE A 259 2.47 3.19 0.26
C PHE A 259 1.14 3.90 0.05
N LEU A 260 0.40 4.11 1.14
CA LEU A 260 -0.92 4.73 1.12
C LEU A 260 -0.89 6.17 0.60
N SER A 261 0.23 6.86 0.83
CA SER A 261 0.45 8.24 0.39
C SER A 261 1.12 8.35 -0.96
N PHE A 262 1.35 7.25 -1.70
CA PHE A 262 2.03 7.31 -3.00
C PHE A 262 3.38 8.04 -2.96
N GLY A 263 4.13 7.87 -1.85
CA GLY A 263 5.44 8.47 -1.65
C GLY A 263 5.44 9.90 -1.08
N TYR A 264 4.28 10.49 -0.76
CA TYR A 264 4.21 11.83 -0.14
C TYR A 264 4.48 11.85 1.38
N GLN A 265 4.64 10.69 2.01
CA GLN A 265 4.95 10.56 3.44
C GLN A 265 6.09 11.47 3.96
N PRO A 266 7.17 11.78 3.22
CA PRO A 266 8.20 12.70 3.72
C PRO A 266 7.67 14.07 4.18
N PHE A 267 6.50 14.50 3.69
CA PHE A 267 5.87 15.75 4.13
C PHE A 267 5.00 15.60 5.39
N PHE A 268 4.82 14.40 5.91
CA PHE A 268 4.09 14.10 7.15
C PHE A 268 4.67 12.86 7.83
N GLY A 269 6.00 12.87 8.00
CA GLY A 269 6.78 11.69 8.41
C GLY A 269 6.47 11.15 9.81
N ALA A 270 5.64 11.83 10.59
CA ALA A 270 5.14 11.35 11.87
C ALA A 270 4.15 10.18 11.73
N LEU A 271 3.43 10.09 10.62
CA LEU A 271 2.53 8.97 10.33
C LEU A 271 3.30 7.90 9.57
N GLU A 272 3.56 6.76 10.22
CA GLU A 272 4.49 5.73 9.70
C GLU A 272 3.78 4.54 9.05
N ALA A 273 2.64 4.11 9.59
CA ALA A 273 1.85 2.98 9.08
C ALA A 273 0.41 3.00 9.60
N LEU A 274 -0.48 2.26 8.93
CA LEU A 274 -1.80 1.88 9.43
C LEU A 274 -1.80 0.38 9.72
N ARG A 275 -2.55 -0.04 10.73
CA ARG A 275 -2.79 -1.46 11.05
C ARG A 275 -4.26 -1.73 11.28
N PHE A 276 -4.70 -2.90 10.81
CA PHE A 276 -6.04 -3.42 11.01
C PHE A 276 -5.93 -4.80 11.67
N ASP A 277 -6.43 -4.90 12.90
CA ASP A 277 -6.39 -6.12 13.69
C ASP A 277 -7.79 -6.73 13.76
N PHE A 278 -7.95 -7.99 13.36
CA PHE A 278 -9.15 -8.78 13.59
C PHE A 278 -8.94 -9.69 14.80
N GLN A 279 -9.73 -9.48 15.85
CA GLN A 279 -9.69 -10.29 17.06
C GLN A 279 -11.08 -10.33 17.69
N GLN A 280 -11.48 -11.50 18.23
CA GLN A 280 -12.77 -11.68 18.92
C GLN A 280 -13.99 -11.25 18.07
N GLY A 281 -13.94 -11.50 16.76
CA GLY A 281 -15.06 -11.19 15.85
C GLY A 281 -15.20 -9.72 15.46
N ALA A 282 -14.22 -8.86 15.79
CA ALA A 282 -14.25 -7.44 15.46
C ALA A 282 -12.92 -6.96 14.87
N TRP A 283 -13.02 -5.97 13.98
CA TRP A 283 -11.88 -5.25 13.42
C TRP A 283 -11.56 -4.00 14.22
N GLN A 284 -10.27 -3.76 14.45
CA GLN A 284 -9.75 -2.56 15.11
C GLN A 284 -8.72 -1.88 14.21
N SER A 285 -8.84 -0.58 14.04
CA SER A 285 -7.86 0.23 13.31
C SER A 285 -6.86 0.87 14.27
N LYS A 286 -5.61 0.93 13.83
CA LYS A 286 -4.51 1.57 14.55
C LYS A 286 -3.64 2.36 13.58
N VAL A 287 -2.98 3.38 14.09
CA VAL A 287 -2.01 4.20 13.36
C VAL A 287 -0.69 4.20 14.11
N LEU A 288 0.41 4.00 13.38
CA LEU A 288 1.75 4.08 13.93
C LEU A 288 2.20 5.54 13.84
N LEU A 289 2.41 6.15 15.00
CA LEU A 289 2.78 7.55 15.12
C LEU A 289 4.15 7.69 15.78
N ASN A 290 4.97 8.58 15.24
CA ASN A 290 6.25 8.97 15.79
C ASN A 290 6.14 10.34 16.46
N ALA A 291 6.16 10.35 17.79
CA ALA A 291 6.03 11.55 18.62
C ALA A 291 7.12 12.59 18.32
N ASP A 292 8.36 12.15 18.08
CA ASP A 292 9.50 13.04 17.88
C ASP A 292 9.41 13.82 16.55
N LYS A 293 8.62 13.30 15.61
CA LYS A 293 8.30 13.92 14.32
C LYS A 293 7.00 14.74 14.35
N LEU A 294 6.19 14.66 15.40
CA LEU A 294 5.05 15.55 15.59
C LEU A 294 5.59 16.94 16.00
N LYS A 295 5.69 17.86 15.04
CA LYS A 295 6.17 19.24 15.26
C LYS A 295 5.02 20.18 15.64
N ASN A 296 5.37 21.42 16.03
CA ASN A 296 4.52 22.63 16.11
C ASN A 296 2.99 22.40 16.16
N GLY A 297 2.46 22.08 17.34
CA GLY A 297 1.01 21.90 17.57
C GLY A 297 0.54 20.44 17.57
N GLY A 298 1.43 19.48 17.30
CA GLY A 298 1.10 18.06 17.32
C GLY A 298 0.09 17.69 16.24
N TYR A 299 -0.74 16.68 16.53
CA TYR A 299 -1.81 16.25 15.63
C TYR A 299 -3.19 16.77 16.07
N ASP A 300 -3.31 18.10 16.25
CA ASP A 300 -4.57 18.78 16.57
C ASP A 300 -5.20 19.40 15.32
N SER A 301 -6.35 18.86 14.91
CA SER A 301 -7.06 19.29 13.70
C SER A 301 -8.19 20.30 13.95
N SER A 302 -8.35 20.79 15.19
CA SER A 302 -9.46 21.66 15.61
C SER A 302 -9.58 22.94 14.77
N ALA A 303 -8.47 23.53 14.34
CA ALA A 303 -8.45 24.74 13.53
C ALA A 303 -8.93 24.53 12.07
N LEU A 304 -8.86 23.29 11.57
CA LEU A 304 -9.17 22.96 10.16
C LEU A 304 -10.66 22.78 9.94
N TRP A 305 -11.32 21.99 10.80
CA TRP A 305 -12.71 21.56 10.60
C TRP A 305 -13.74 22.71 10.44
N PRO A 306 -13.62 23.85 11.15
CA PRO A 306 -14.53 24.98 10.97
C PRO A 306 -14.38 25.72 9.64
N GLN A 307 -13.28 25.51 8.91
CA GLN A 307 -13.06 26.12 7.59
C GLN A 307 -13.62 25.26 6.46
N LEU A 308 -13.81 23.96 6.70
CA LEU A 308 -14.12 23.00 5.66
C LEU A 308 -15.63 22.94 5.40
N PRO A 309 -16.07 22.88 4.13
CA PRO A 309 -17.47 22.63 3.79
C PRO A 309 -18.00 21.34 4.40
N HIS A 310 -19.25 21.41 4.87
CA HIS A 310 -20.00 20.29 5.42
C HIS A 310 -20.10 19.10 4.43
N ASN A 311 -20.23 17.89 4.98
CA ASN A 311 -20.47 16.64 4.26
C ASN A 311 -19.46 16.32 3.12
N PRO A 312 -18.15 16.27 3.40
CA PRO A 312 -17.17 15.81 2.41
C PRO A 312 -17.37 14.33 2.08
N SER A 313 -17.14 13.95 0.82
CA SER A 313 -17.02 12.54 0.42
C SER A 313 -15.97 11.83 1.26
N ALA A 314 -14.80 12.45 1.35
CA ALA A 314 -13.72 12.07 2.22
C ALA A 314 -12.92 13.32 2.55
N CYS A 315 -12.53 13.51 3.79
CA CYS A 315 -11.58 14.51 4.19
C CYS A 315 -10.64 13.97 5.25
N PHE A 316 -9.33 14.17 5.06
CA PHE A 316 -8.31 13.70 5.98
C PHE A 316 -7.39 14.84 6.35
N SER A 317 -7.06 14.94 7.64
CA SER A 317 -5.95 15.76 8.09
C SER A 317 -4.68 14.92 8.13
N VAL A 318 -3.52 15.54 7.90
CA VAL A 318 -2.20 14.92 8.11
C VAL A 318 -1.29 15.87 8.89
N PRO A 319 -0.41 15.36 9.78
CA PRO A 319 0.50 16.20 10.57
C PRO A 319 1.68 16.62 9.69
N VAL A 320 1.50 17.70 8.92
CA VAL A 320 2.49 18.16 7.94
C VAL A 320 3.77 18.64 8.63
N ASP A 321 4.90 18.14 8.15
CA ASP A 321 6.22 18.72 8.42
C ASP A 321 6.49 19.82 7.39
N TRP A 322 6.10 21.06 7.74
CA TRP A 322 6.32 22.22 6.88
C TRP A 322 7.81 22.50 6.61
N THR A 323 8.71 22.05 7.49
CA THR A 323 10.16 22.20 7.29
C THR A 323 10.70 21.24 6.23
N ALA A 324 10.11 20.04 6.12
CA ALA A 324 10.44 19.07 5.08
C ALA A 324 10.11 19.56 3.66
N LEU A 325 9.28 20.61 3.52
CA LEU A 325 8.96 21.24 2.22
C LEU A 325 10.07 22.17 1.72
N GLN A 326 11.02 22.60 2.56
CA GLN A 326 12.05 23.58 2.17
C GLN A 326 12.80 23.21 0.88
N PRO A 327 13.24 21.95 0.64
CA PRO A 327 13.91 21.59 -0.61
C PRO A 327 13.02 21.79 -1.84
N VAL A 328 11.71 21.51 -1.72
CA VAL A 328 10.74 21.71 -2.81
C VAL A 328 10.51 23.20 -3.04
N LEU A 329 10.31 23.97 -1.98
CA LEU A 329 10.12 25.42 -2.06
C LEU A 329 11.36 26.13 -2.64
N LYS A 330 12.58 25.69 -2.31
CA LYS A 330 13.81 26.21 -2.92
C LYS A 330 13.86 25.95 -4.43
N ARG A 331 13.50 24.74 -4.87
CA ARG A 331 13.43 24.38 -6.30
C ARG A 331 12.31 25.11 -7.05
N LEU A 332 11.19 25.42 -6.38
CA LEU A 332 10.12 26.23 -6.98
C LEU A 332 10.51 27.71 -7.05
N GLY A 333 11.15 28.23 -6.01
CA GLY A 333 11.57 29.62 -5.93
C GLY A 333 12.60 30.02 -6.99
N SER A 334 13.40 29.07 -7.51
CA SER A 334 14.29 29.33 -8.64
C SER A 334 13.55 29.61 -9.96
N LYS A 335 12.22 29.42 -10.00
CA LYS A 335 11.37 29.68 -11.17
C LYS A 335 10.58 30.99 -11.06
N THR A 336 10.74 31.75 -9.98
CA THR A 336 9.98 32.98 -9.71
C THR A 336 10.87 34.14 -9.34
N SER A 337 10.34 35.36 -9.42
CA SER A 337 11.02 36.59 -9.02
C SER A 337 11.21 36.73 -7.50
N ALA A 338 10.40 36.03 -6.69
CA ALA A 338 10.49 36.03 -5.24
C ALA A 338 10.82 34.63 -4.66
N PRO A 339 11.65 34.55 -3.60
CA PRO A 339 11.99 33.29 -2.96
C PRO A 339 10.82 32.78 -2.10
N VAL A 340 10.20 31.67 -2.50
CA VAL A 340 9.07 31.06 -1.76
C VAL A 340 9.50 30.17 -0.58
N ALA A 341 10.81 30.02 -0.35
CA ALA A 341 11.36 29.22 0.75
C ALA A 341 10.86 29.62 2.16
N PRO A 342 10.65 30.91 2.50
CA PRO A 342 10.11 31.32 3.80
C PRO A 342 8.71 30.77 4.11
N LEU A 343 7.94 30.32 3.10
CA LEU A 343 6.60 29.74 3.30
C LEU A 343 6.59 28.52 4.23
N ALA A 344 7.72 27.80 4.35
CA ALA A 344 7.86 26.71 5.31
C ALA A 344 7.62 27.16 6.77
N GLY A 345 7.93 28.43 7.10
CA GLY A 345 7.66 29.01 8.42
C GLY A 345 6.32 29.76 8.50
N HIS A 346 5.63 29.97 7.38
CA HIS A 346 4.35 30.68 7.33
C HIS A 346 3.15 29.77 7.61
N LEU A 347 3.35 28.46 7.58
CA LEU A 347 2.31 27.45 7.78
C LEU A 347 2.62 26.64 9.04
N GLN A 348 1.57 26.18 9.72
CA GLN A 348 1.69 25.44 10.97
C GLN A 348 0.60 24.38 11.12
N GLY A 349 0.84 23.45 12.04
CA GLY A 349 -0.09 22.38 12.39
C GLY A 349 -0.40 21.44 11.22
N PRO A 350 -1.44 20.61 11.37
CA PRO A 350 -1.91 19.74 10.32
C PRO A 350 -2.45 20.49 9.10
N ALA A 351 -2.51 19.82 7.95
CA ALA A 351 -3.25 20.26 6.77
C ALA A 351 -4.35 19.26 6.44
N ALA A 352 -5.45 19.74 5.84
CA ALA A 352 -6.54 18.90 5.37
C ALA A 352 -6.52 18.76 3.85
N ALA A 353 -6.90 17.58 3.37
CA ALA A 353 -7.26 17.32 1.98
C ALA A 353 -8.68 16.75 1.94
N CYS A 354 -9.61 17.43 1.25
CA CYS A 354 -11.00 16.99 1.15
C CYS A 354 -11.48 16.85 -0.29
N TRP A 355 -12.37 15.88 -0.49
CA TRP A 355 -13.12 15.62 -1.72
C TRP A 355 -14.61 15.72 -1.44
N TYR A 356 -15.39 16.13 -2.44
CA TYR A 356 -16.83 16.34 -2.33
C TYR A 356 -17.59 15.57 -3.40
N GLY A 357 -18.87 15.27 -3.17
CA GLY A 357 -19.66 14.45 -4.08
C GLY A 357 -19.86 15.06 -5.47
N SER A 358 -19.68 16.38 -5.57
CA SER A 358 -19.73 17.12 -6.83
C SER A 358 -18.34 17.54 -7.37
N SER A 359 -17.25 17.14 -6.71
CA SER A 359 -15.89 17.41 -7.17
C SER A 359 -15.36 16.27 -8.05
N ARG A 360 -14.07 16.32 -8.40
CA ARG A 360 -13.34 15.21 -9.02
C ARG A 360 -12.32 14.63 -8.04
N LEU A 361 -11.89 13.39 -8.28
CA LEU A 361 -10.79 12.75 -7.54
C LEU A 361 -9.47 13.51 -7.70
N HIS A 362 -9.25 14.13 -8.85
CA HIS A 362 -8.06 14.93 -9.15
C HIS A 362 -8.20 16.42 -8.78
N THR A 363 -9.31 16.82 -8.16
CA THR A 363 -9.54 18.20 -7.69
C THR A 363 -9.89 18.28 -6.20
N PRO A 364 -9.06 17.73 -5.29
CA PRO A 364 -9.27 17.98 -3.86
C PRO A 364 -9.15 19.47 -3.52
N VAL A 365 -9.72 19.85 -2.39
CA VAL A 365 -9.38 21.11 -1.72
C VAL A 365 -8.38 20.82 -0.61
N PHE A 366 -7.31 21.61 -0.58
CA PHE A 366 -6.30 21.60 0.47
C PHE A 366 -6.47 22.82 1.35
N VAL A 367 -6.47 22.62 2.68
CA VAL A 367 -6.56 23.69 3.66
C VAL A 367 -5.43 23.57 4.67
N ALA A 368 -4.75 24.68 4.93
CA ALA A 368 -3.68 24.77 5.91
C ALA A 368 -3.85 26.01 6.78
N THR A 369 -3.26 25.97 7.98
CA THR A 369 -3.29 27.08 8.94
C THR A 369 -2.02 27.90 8.82
N ARG A 370 -2.14 29.22 8.80
CA ARG A 370 -1.02 30.16 8.85
C ARG A 370 -0.47 30.28 10.26
N SER A 371 0.84 30.38 10.35
CA SER A 371 1.50 30.76 11.60
C SER A 371 1.21 32.22 11.94
N ALA A 372 1.25 32.55 13.22
CA ALA A 372 1.10 33.93 13.68
C ALA A 372 2.24 34.84 13.17
N GLN A 373 3.39 34.24 12.86
CA GLN A 373 4.58 34.90 12.31
C GLN A 373 4.58 34.94 10.78
N ALA A 374 3.51 34.51 10.11
CA ALA A 374 3.43 34.53 8.66
C ALA A 374 3.58 35.97 8.13
N GLY A 375 4.56 36.19 7.28
CA GLY A 375 4.81 37.48 6.63
C GLY A 375 3.87 37.75 5.46
N ASP A 376 4.37 38.47 4.46
CA ASP A 376 3.61 38.96 3.31
C ASP A 376 2.86 37.86 2.54
N ASP A 377 1.59 38.14 2.25
CA ASP A 377 0.70 37.33 1.44
C ASP A 377 1.22 37.16 0.00
N ALA A 378 2.04 38.09 -0.50
CA ALA A 378 2.60 38.05 -1.86
C ALA A 378 3.38 36.75 -2.15
N LEU A 379 4.02 36.14 -1.15
CA LEU A 379 4.75 34.88 -1.32
C LEU A 379 3.83 33.72 -1.74
N TYR A 380 2.57 33.72 -1.29
CA TYR A 380 1.58 32.75 -1.74
C TYR A 380 1.22 32.94 -3.22
N GLY A 381 1.13 34.21 -3.66
CA GLY A 381 0.99 34.54 -5.07
C GLY A 381 2.14 34.02 -5.92
N SER A 382 3.38 34.21 -5.47
CA SER A 382 4.56 33.65 -6.15
C SER A 382 4.57 32.12 -6.15
N LEU A 383 4.13 31.47 -5.05
CA LEU A 383 3.99 30.02 -5.03
C LEU A 383 2.96 29.54 -6.07
N PHE A 384 1.79 30.17 -6.13
CA PHE A 384 0.78 29.88 -7.14
C PHE A 384 1.32 30.10 -8.56
N GLU A 385 2.11 31.16 -8.74
CA GLU A 385 2.72 31.48 -10.02
C GLU A 385 3.70 30.38 -10.48
N ALA A 386 4.56 29.92 -9.55
CA ALA A 386 5.57 28.89 -9.78
C ALA A 386 4.96 27.50 -10.04
N ALA A 387 3.92 27.15 -9.26
CA ALA A 387 3.38 25.80 -9.20
C ALA A 387 2.31 25.55 -10.27
N ILE A 388 1.54 26.57 -10.64
CA ILE A 388 0.44 26.44 -11.59
C ILE A 388 0.90 26.98 -12.94
N GLY A 389 1.14 26.08 -13.89
CA GLY A 389 1.44 26.46 -15.28
C GLY A 389 0.25 27.14 -15.96
N GLY A 390 0.48 27.75 -17.11
CA GLY A 390 -0.55 28.40 -17.91
C GLY A 390 0.00 29.60 -18.69
N LYS A 391 -0.64 29.93 -19.81
CA LYS A 391 -0.29 31.12 -20.61
C LYS A 391 -0.97 32.38 -20.08
N ASP A 392 -2.12 32.22 -19.45
CA ASP A 392 -2.89 33.33 -18.91
C ASP A 392 -2.18 33.92 -17.67
N PRO A 393 -2.16 35.26 -17.53
CA PRO A 393 -1.58 35.91 -16.37
C PRO A 393 -2.35 35.53 -15.11
N VAL A 394 -1.63 35.45 -13.98
CA VAL A 394 -2.26 35.24 -12.67
C VAL A 394 -3.09 36.47 -12.33
N ARG A 395 -4.39 36.28 -12.10
CA ARG A 395 -5.27 37.32 -11.61
C ARG A 395 -5.24 37.33 -10.08
N LYS A 396 -4.82 38.46 -9.50
CA LYS A 396 -4.95 38.74 -8.06
C LYS A 396 -6.25 39.51 -7.81
N THR A 397 -7.03 39.08 -6.81
CA THR A 397 -8.21 39.80 -6.33
C THR A 397 -8.21 39.85 -4.82
N THR A 398 -8.60 40.99 -4.25
CA THR A 398 -8.77 41.15 -2.79
C THR A 398 -10.25 41.33 -2.50
N GLY A 399 -10.82 40.42 -1.71
CA GLY A 399 -12.21 40.45 -1.27
C GLY A 399 -12.46 41.51 -0.21
N LYS A 400 -13.73 41.89 -0.03
CA LYS A 400 -14.16 42.86 1.01
C LYS A 400 -13.88 42.36 2.43
N ASP A 401 -13.73 41.05 2.60
CA ASP A 401 -13.38 40.34 3.84
C ASP A 401 -11.87 40.22 4.07
N GLY A 402 -11.06 40.94 3.29
CA GLY A 402 -9.59 40.91 3.34
C GLY A 402 -8.98 39.63 2.79
N ALA A 403 -9.76 38.74 2.16
CA ALA A 403 -9.21 37.54 1.52
C ALA A 403 -8.47 37.90 0.23
N THR A 404 -7.22 37.45 0.10
CA THR A 404 -6.45 37.62 -1.14
C THR A 404 -6.49 36.32 -1.94
N ARG A 405 -6.91 36.42 -3.20
CA ARG A 405 -7.05 35.29 -4.13
C ARG A 405 -6.13 35.45 -5.33
N TRP A 406 -5.50 34.35 -5.72
CA TRP A 406 -4.80 34.18 -6.99
C TRP A 406 -5.47 33.07 -7.78
N GLU A 407 -5.76 33.33 -9.05
CA GLU A 407 -6.37 32.36 -9.95
C GLU A 407 -5.90 32.57 -11.38
N ARG A 408 -5.97 31.51 -12.19
CA ARG A 408 -5.81 31.57 -13.65
C ARG A 408 -6.57 30.43 -14.32
N SER A 409 -6.80 30.53 -15.62
CA SER A 409 -7.30 29.40 -16.41
C SER A 409 -6.13 28.56 -16.94
N VAL A 410 -6.30 27.24 -16.93
CA VAL A 410 -5.31 26.28 -17.38
C VAL A 410 -5.98 25.25 -18.26
N ALA A 411 -5.51 25.12 -19.50
CA ALA A 411 -5.93 24.05 -20.39
C ALA A 411 -5.31 22.72 -19.92
N THR A 412 -6.15 21.71 -19.71
CA THR A 412 -5.73 20.35 -19.36
C THR A 412 -6.26 19.36 -20.40
N ALA A 413 -5.75 18.11 -20.38
CA ALA A 413 -6.30 17.04 -21.21
C ALA A 413 -7.80 16.75 -20.91
N LEU A 414 -8.28 17.13 -19.73
CA LEU A 414 -9.68 16.95 -19.29
C LEU A 414 -10.54 18.22 -19.51
N GLY A 415 -9.99 19.25 -20.17
CA GLY A 415 -10.65 20.53 -20.42
C GLY A 415 -10.06 21.69 -19.63
N GLN A 416 -10.75 22.82 -19.65
CA GLN A 416 -10.32 24.03 -18.94
C GLN A 416 -10.54 23.88 -17.43
N SER A 417 -9.46 24.05 -16.67
CA SER A 417 -9.46 24.11 -15.20
C SER A 417 -9.22 25.56 -14.77
N LYS A 418 -9.77 25.95 -13.62
CA LYS A 418 -9.54 27.26 -13.02
C LYS A 418 -9.01 27.11 -11.60
N PRO A 419 -7.72 26.76 -11.42
CA PRO A 419 -7.13 26.65 -10.09
C PRO A 419 -7.18 27.98 -9.35
N ALA A 420 -7.33 27.91 -8.03
CA ALA A 420 -7.29 29.08 -7.17
C ALA A 420 -6.56 28.78 -5.87
N LEU A 421 -5.80 29.77 -5.40
CA LEU A 421 -5.21 29.85 -4.07
C LEU A 421 -5.78 31.07 -3.36
N VAL A 422 -6.21 30.90 -2.11
CA VAL A 422 -6.72 31.99 -1.29
C VAL A 422 -6.04 32.00 0.06
N VAL A 423 -5.67 33.19 0.49
CA VAL A 423 -5.25 33.51 1.84
C VAL A 423 -6.34 34.33 2.51
N ALA A 424 -6.85 33.84 3.64
CA ALA A 424 -8.07 34.28 4.28
C ALA A 424 -7.87 34.33 5.80
N GLY A 425 -7.35 35.44 6.32
CA GLY A 425 -6.96 35.52 7.73
C GLY A 425 -5.84 34.54 8.04
N ASN A 426 -6.08 33.60 8.95
CA ASN A 426 -5.14 32.52 9.31
C ASN A 426 -5.29 31.27 8.43
N THR A 427 -6.11 31.28 7.38
CA THR A 427 -6.39 30.09 6.56
C THR A 427 -5.80 30.25 5.16
N VAL A 428 -5.17 29.19 4.65
CA VAL A 428 -4.72 29.07 3.26
C VAL A 428 -5.47 27.93 2.60
N VAL A 429 -6.04 28.20 1.42
CA VAL A 429 -6.92 27.27 0.70
C VAL A 429 -6.45 27.15 -0.74
N PHE A 430 -6.25 25.94 -1.23
CA PHE A 430 -5.91 25.68 -2.61
C PHE A 430 -6.79 24.59 -3.21
N SER A 431 -7.22 24.77 -4.46
CA SER A 431 -7.74 23.69 -5.28
C SER A 431 -7.48 23.96 -6.76
N THR A 432 -7.39 22.89 -7.54
CA THR A 432 -7.41 22.94 -9.00
C THR A 432 -8.82 23.22 -9.55
N ASP A 433 -9.86 23.18 -8.70
CA ASP A 433 -11.18 23.70 -9.00
C ASP A 433 -11.52 24.89 -8.09
N GLY A 434 -11.44 26.10 -8.64
CA GLY A 434 -11.73 27.33 -7.91
C GLY A 434 -13.12 27.40 -7.28
N LYS A 435 -14.09 26.59 -7.74
CA LYS A 435 -15.42 26.49 -7.11
C LYS A 435 -15.35 25.87 -5.71
N LEU A 436 -14.42 24.95 -5.46
CA LEU A 436 -14.23 24.38 -4.12
C LEU A 436 -13.62 25.38 -3.15
N VAL A 437 -12.76 26.27 -3.65
CA VAL A 437 -12.25 27.41 -2.87
C VAL A 437 -13.41 28.34 -2.48
N ASP A 438 -14.35 28.59 -3.41
CA ASP A 438 -15.53 29.41 -3.13
C ASP A 438 -16.42 28.79 -2.05
N GLN A 439 -16.56 27.46 -2.02
CA GLN A 439 -17.28 26.74 -0.96
C GLN A 439 -16.63 26.94 0.41
N VAL A 440 -15.30 26.80 0.51
CA VAL A 440 -14.57 27.07 1.76
C VAL A 440 -14.79 28.52 2.23
N LEU A 441 -14.73 29.48 1.31
CA LEU A 441 -14.96 30.88 1.66
C LEU A 441 -16.42 31.15 2.06
N ALA A 442 -17.39 30.43 1.52
CA ALA A 442 -18.79 30.53 1.94
C ALA A 442 -18.97 30.06 3.40
N VAL A 443 -18.30 28.98 3.80
CA VAL A 443 -18.27 28.53 5.21
C VAL A 443 -17.70 29.62 6.11
N ARG A 444 -16.54 30.18 5.74
CA ARG A 444 -15.88 31.25 6.50
C ARG A 444 -16.78 32.50 6.66
N ARG A 445 -17.58 32.81 5.64
CA ARG A 445 -18.58 33.89 5.68
C ARG A 445 -19.87 33.52 6.42
N LYS A 446 -19.96 32.32 7.01
CA LYS A 446 -21.16 31.76 7.64
C LYS A 446 -22.38 31.69 6.70
N GLN A 447 -22.11 31.50 5.41
CA GLN A 447 -23.11 31.35 4.35
C GLN A 447 -23.38 29.87 4.01
N ALA A 448 -22.58 28.97 4.55
CA ALA A 448 -22.72 27.52 4.40
C ALA A 448 -22.30 26.81 5.71
N PRO A 449 -22.86 25.63 6.01
CA PRO A 449 -22.47 24.85 7.19
C PRO A 449 -21.04 24.31 7.07
N ALA A 450 -20.39 24.12 8.21
CA ALA A 450 -19.02 23.66 8.32
C ALA A 450 -18.94 22.16 8.62
N ALA A 451 -17.82 21.52 8.28
CA ALA A 451 -17.57 20.13 8.66
C ALA A 451 -17.52 19.97 10.19
N SER A 452 -17.12 21.01 10.94
CA SER A 452 -17.14 21.00 12.40
C SER A 452 -18.53 20.77 13.01
N ASP A 453 -19.60 21.09 12.28
CA ASP A 453 -20.97 20.89 12.76
C ASP A 453 -21.29 19.39 12.94
N LEU A 454 -20.52 18.51 12.29
CA LEU A 454 -20.62 17.05 12.39
C LEU A 454 -19.76 16.46 13.52
N LEU A 455 -18.94 17.27 14.21
CA LEU A 455 -17.83 16.79 15.04
C LEU A 455 -18.01 17.16 16.51
N PRO A 456 -18.26 16.19 17.42
CA PRO A 456 -18.30 16.47 18.86
C PRO A 456 -16.90 16.69 19.47
N ASP A 457 -15.86 16.11 18.88
CA ASP A 457 -14.45 16.38 19.23
C ASP A 457 -13.63 16.62 17.95
N ALA A 458 -13.44 17.89 17.61
CA ALA A 458 -12.71 18.31 16.43
C ALA A 458 -11.19 18.10 16.56
N SER A 459 -10.64 18.15 17.78
CA SER A 459 -9.18 18.11 18.00
C SER A 459 -8.58 16.76 17.63
N ARG A 460 -9.26 15.67 18.00
CA ARG A 460 -8.82 14.28 17.77
C ARG A 460 -9.38 13.66 16.50
N THR A 461 -10.30 14.33 15.82
CA THR A 461 -10.82 13.85 14.54
C THR A 461 -9.74 14.09 13.48
N ILE A 462 -9.29 13.00 12.84
CA ILE A 462 -8.27 13.04 11.79
C ILE A 462 -8.81 12.71 10.39
N GLY A 463 -10.06 12.26 10.32
CA GLY A 463 -10.72 11.94 9.07
C GLY A 463 -12.23 11.98 9.20
N LEU A 464 -12.90 12.32 8.10
CA LEU A 464 -14.35 12.33 7.95
C LEU A 464 -14.70 11.73 6.58
N ILE A 465 -15.58 10.73 6.54
CA ILE A 465 -16.04 10.08 5.32
C ILE A 465 -17.56 10.11 5.34
N ALA A 466 -18.17 10.64 4.29
CA ALA A 466 -19.61 10.54 4.09
C ALA A 466 -19.91 9.53 2.97
N PRO A 467 -20.34 8.30 3.31
CA PRO A 467 -20.57 7.24 2.33
C PRO A 467 -21.47 7.63 1.16
N ALA A 468 -22.53 8.41 1.42
CA ALA A 468 -23.43 8.88 0.37
C ALA A 468 -22.77 9.88 -0.59
N SER A 469 -21.98 10.82 -0.09
CA SER A 469 -21.23 11.77 -0.91
C SER A 469 -20.11 11.06 -1.68
N LEU A 470 -19.41 10.14 -1.03
CA LEU A 470 -18.37 9.31 -1.65
C LEU A 470 -18.93 8.45 -2.79
N ALA A 471 -20.08 7.82 -2.57
CA ALA A 471 -20.76 7.06 -3.61
C ALA A 471 -21.11 7.92 -4.83
N ARG A 472 -21.52 9.18 -4.61
CA ARG A 472 -21.78 10.13 -5.69
C ARG A 472 -20.52 10.49 -6.47
N LEU A 473 -19.40 10.74 -5.76
CA LEU A 473 -18.11 11.02 -6.39
C LEU A 473 -17.63 9.84 -7.25
N ILE A 474 -17.68 8.62 -6.71
CA ILE A 474 -17.29 7.40 -7.46
C ILE A 474 -18.18 7.21 -8.68
N GLN A 475 -19.50 7.42 -8.53
CA GLN A 475 -20.45 7.32 -9.63
C GLN A 475 -20.12 8.33 -10.74
N LEU A 476 -19.82 9.59 -10.37
CA LEU A 476 -19.46 10.63 -11.32
C LEU A 476 -18.19 10.27 -12.11
N GLU A 477 -17.13 9.83 -11.43
CA GLU A 477 -15.87 9.47 -12.08
C GLU A 477 -16.00 8.24 -13.00
N ALA A 478 -16.70 7.21 -12.53
CA ALA A 478 -16.89 5.98 -13.29
C ALA A 478 -17.71 6.22 -14.57
N PHE A 479 -18.80 6.99 -14.50
CA PHE A 479 -19.69 7.15 -15.64
C PHE A 479 -19.28 8.26 -16.62
N ASP A 480 -18.44 9.20 -16.19
CA ASP A 480 -17.83 10.18 -17.10
C ASP A 480 -16.76 9.54 -17.99
N THR A 481 -16.08 8.50 -17.49
CA THR A 481 -15.12 7.71 -18.29
C THR A 481 -15.78 6.61 -19.11
N LEU A 482 -17.09 6.36 -18.91
CA LEU A 482 -17.88 5.36 -19.62
C LEU A 482 -19.11 5.99 -20.31
N PRO A 483 -18.90 6.87 -21.31
CA PRO A 483 -20.01 7.52 -22.00
C PRO A 483 -20.85 6.49 -22.77
N ALA A 484 -22.17 6.60 -22.67
CA ALA A 484 -23.12 5.59 -23.17
C ALA A 484 -22.97 5.27 -24.66
N ASN A 485 -22.56 6.25 -25.46
CA ASN A 485 -22.44 6.10 -26.91
C ASN A 485 -21.13 5.42 -27.35
N ASN A 486 -20.08 5.44 -26.50
CA ASN A 486 -18.77 4.91 -26.87
C ASN A 486 -18.42 3.62 -26.13
N GLU A 487 -18.93 3.44 -24.90
CA GLU A 487 -18.59 2.30 -24.03
C GLU A 487 -19.84 1.56 -23.50
N PRO A 488 -20.79 1.13 -24.36
CA PRO A 488 -22.08 0.60 -23.91
C PRO A 488 -21.94 -0.70 -23.10
N VAL A 489 -20.98 -1.57 -23.45
CA VAL A 489 -20.74 -2.85 -22.77
C VAL A 489 -20.15 -2.63 -21.36
N LEU A 490 -19.08 -1.83 -21.26
CA LEU A 490 -18.47 -1.51 -19.96
C LEU A 490 -19.42 -0.71 -19.08
N ARG A 491 -20.20 0.20 -19.67
CA ARG A 491 -21.25 0.94 -18.95
C ARG A 491 -22.35 0.02 -18.42
N ALA A 492 -22.80 -0.96 -19.21
CA ALA A 492 -23.77 -1.96 -18.76
C ALA A 492 -23.23 -2.77 -17.58
N ALA A 493 -21.98 -3.24 -17.66
CA ALA A 493 -21.31 -3.92 -16.55
C ALA A 493 -21.17 -3.02 -15.30
N ALA A 494 -20.84 -1.74 -15.47
CA ALA A 494 -20.81 -0.78 -14.36
C ALA A 494 -22.20 -0.55 -13.74
N ASN A 495 -23.26 -0.46 -14.56
CA ASN A 495 -24.63 -0.37 -14.06
C ASN A 495 -25.03 -1.61 -13.25
N GLU A 496 -24.69 -2.80 -13.74
CA GLU A 496 -25.05 -4.06 -13.09
C GLU A 496 -24.25 -4.29 -11.81
N HIS A 497 -22.96 -3.97 -11.81
CA HIS A 497 -22.05 -4.36 -10.73
C HIS A 497 -21.67 -3.20 -9.81
N LEU A 498 -21.40 -2.00 -10.32
CA LEU A 498 -20.94 -0.88 -9.50
C LEU A 498 -22.12 -0.18 -8.79
N VAL A 499 -23.20 0.13 -9.51
CA VAL A 499 -24.31 0.93 -8.97
C VAL A 499 -24.96 0.32 -7.73
N PRO A 500 -25.26 -1.00 -7.65
CA PRO A 500 -25.81 -1.59 -6.44
C PRO A 500 -24.90 -1.44 -5.21
N ARG A 501 -23.58 -1.53 -5.40
CA ARG A 501 -22.59 -1.34 -4.33
C ARG A 501 -22.54 0.10 -3.86
N LEU A 502 -22.61 1.06 -4.78
CA LEU A 502 -22.72 2.47 -4.43
C LEU A 502 -24.03 2.78 -3.70
N ASN A 503 -25.12 2.11 -4.06
CA ASN A 503 -26.41 2.24 -3.37
C ASN A 503 -26.39 1.60 -1.98
N ALA A 504 -25.65 0.50 -1.78
CA ALA A 504 -25.40 -0.07 -0.46
C ALA A 504 -24.56 0.89 0.39
N LEU A 505 -23.47 1.44 -0.16
CA LEU A 505 -22.60 2.41 0.50
C LEU A 505 -23.39 3.65 0.99
N LYS A 506 -24.32 4.18 0.17
CA LYS A 506 -25.18 5.33 0.52
C LYS A 506 -26.02 5.14 1.80
N LYS A 507 -26.26 3.90 2.24
CA LYS A 507 -27.07 3.61 3.43
C LYS A 507 -26.31 3.82 4.74
N TYR A 508 -24.98 3.89 4.68
CA TYR A 508 -24.14 4.07 5.85
C TYR A 508 -24.10 5.54 6.29
N PRO A 509 -24.15 5.81 7.61
CA PRO A 509 -24.03 7.17 8.12
C PRO A 509 -22.63 7.74 7.85
N PRO A 510 -22.46 9.07 7.87
CA PRO A 510 -21.14 9.67 7.91
C PRO A 510 -20.33 9.16 9.10
N LEU A 511 -19.06 8.84 8.86
CA LEU A 511 -18.14 8.29 9.84
C LEU A 511 -16.97 9.24 10.05
N ARG A 512 -16.55 9.39 11.29
CA ARG A 512 -15.32 10.10 11.67
C ARG A 512 -14.28 9.13 12.21
N MET A 513 -13.02 9.43 11.92
CA MET A 513 -11.84 8.71 12.39
C MET A 513 -11.25 9.50 13.55
N VAL A 514 -11.25 8.92 14.76
CA VAL A 514 -10.85 9.60 15.99
C VAL A 514 -9.58 8.96 16.53
N LEU A 515 -8.51 9.76 16.63
CA LEU A 515 -7.28 9.35 17.26
C LEU A 515 -7.46 9.38 18.78
N LYS A 516 -7.47 8.21 19.43
CA LYS A 516 -7.79 8.11 20.86
C LYS A 516 -6.82 8.91 21.74
N ARG A 517 -5.53 8.87 21.41
CA ARG A 517 -4.46 9.64 22.05
C ARG A 517 -3.27 9.77 21.10
N GLN A 518 -2.42 10.75 21.34
CA GLN A 518 -1.12 10.88 20.68
C GLN A 518 -0.04 10.18 21.52
N PRO A 519 1.03 9.66 20.90
CA PRO A 519 2.16 9.09 21.62
C PRO A 519 2.86 10.18 22.45
N ALA A 520 3.28 9.85 23.68
CA ALA A 520 4.00 10.78 24.55
C ALA A 520 5.48 10.93 24.15
N SER A 521 6.10 9.85 23.66
CA SER A 521 7.47 9.81 23.16
C SER A 521 7.68 8.61 22.24
N GLY A 522 8.70 8.69 21.38
CA GLY A 522 9.07 7.61 20.46
C GLY A 522 7.98 7.26 19.45
N THR A 523 8.08 6.05 18.89
CA THR A 523 7.12 5.52 17.90
C THR A 523 6.21 4.48 18.54
N SER A 524 4.90 4.67 18.48
CA SER A 524 3.92 3.71 19.01
C SER A 524 2.64 3.61 18.20
N TRP A 525 1.99 2.44 18.32
CA TRP A 525 0.67 2.19 17.75
C TRP A 525 -0.42 2.82 18.61
N GLU A 526 -1.15 3.76 18.04
CA GLU A 526 -2.30 4.40 18.67
C GLU A 526 -3.62 3.89 18.08
N THR A 527 -4.65 3.82 18.91
CA THR A 527 -5.98 3.33 18.50
C THR A 527 -6.69 4.40 17.67
N LEU A 528 -7.23 3.98 16.53
CA LEU A 528 -8.06 4.78 15.66
C LEU A 528 -9.50 4.28 15.74
N GLU A 529 -10.35 5.05 16.40
CA GLU A 529 -11.76 4.70 16.59
C GLU A 529 -12.61 5.25 15.43
N TRP A 530 -13.49 4.41 14.91
CA TRP A 530 -14.50 4.82 13.93
C TRP A 530 -15.80 5.10 14.66
N GLN A 531 -16.32 6.30 14.49
CA GLN A 531 -17.54 6.74 15.16
C GLN A 531 -18.50 7.35 14.14
N GLU A 532 -19.80 7.19 14.35
CA GLU A 532 -20.78 7.97 13.58
C GLU A 532 -20.55 9.47 13.85
N ALA A 533 -20.58 10.27 12.79
CA ALA A 533 -20.57 11.73 12.94
C ALA A 533 -21.95 12.21 13.43
N ALA A 534 -22.01 13.42 14.00
CA ALA A 534 -23.28 14.01 14.38
C ALA A 534 -24.19 14.20 13.14
N ARG A 535 -25.50 14.23 13.36
CA ARG A 535 -26.50 14.41 12.29
C ARG A 535 -26.86 15.86 12.09
#